data_AF-A0A2K9ME79-F1
#
_entry.id   AF-A0A2K9ME79-F1
#
_cell.length_a   1.000
_cell.length_b   1.000
_cell.length_c   1.000
_cell.angle_alpha   90.00
_cell.angle_beta   90.00
_cell.angle_gamma   90.00
#
_symmetry.space_group_name_H-M   'P 1'
#
loop_
_entity.id
_entity.type
_entity.pdbx_description
1 polymer ?
#
loop_
_entity_poly.entity_id
_entity_poly.type
_entity_poly.pdbx_seq_one_letter_code
_entity_poly.pdbx_strand_id
1 'polypeptide(L)'
;MSADDVFGRTIQLFLVDGKPAGLRKASIHGWTGLLFVSGASAFGELTAREEVDRTGVYILSGPDPDTPGTTRVYIGSGNSVAERIKQSAVKRDFWETAITVTTSDDDLSKGHAEYLEARLIEQTAKAGRVTLDNGTSPDIGRRRLPEADVANMEQFLTSLRIILPVIGLGMLKPQPKAISAKASPTSPSVSNEVQFEIRHKSGVKATAVEEDGEFVVLEGSEALTDMGYVQQSYGGLKEKLIADGVLVPQETPAGTGKLRFAKPWSFSSPSAAAAVVLDRNSNGRLEWKVKGASQTYHDWQQAQAAKQESA
;
A
#
# COMPACT_ATOMS: atom_id res chain seq x y z
N MET A 1 -21.13 4.20 17.64
CA MET A 1 -20.26 3.54 18.64
C MET A 1 -18.84 3.95 18.31
N SER A 2 -18.21 4.60 19.27
CA SER A 2 -16.92 5.28 19.21
C SER A 2 -15.78 4.36 19.67
N ALA A 3 -14.57 4.68 19.21
CA ALA A 3 -13.31 3.94 19.39
C ALA A 3 -13.28 2.60 18.64
N ASP A 4 -12.46 2.53 17.60
CA ASP A 4 -11.92 1.25 17.14
C ASP A 4 -11.24 0.61 18.36
N ASP A 5 -11.85 -0.40 18.97
CA ASP A 5 -11.24 -1.09 20.10
C ASP A 5 -9.90 -1.66 19.62
N VAL A 6 -8.80 -1.09 20.10
CA VAL A 6 -7.44 -1.52 19.79
C VAL A 6 -7.14 -2.71 20.70
N PHE A 7 -7.55 -3.90 20.28
CA PHE A 7 -7.19 -5.16 20.92
C PHE A 7 -6.12 -5.91 20.11
N GLY A 8 -5.26 -6.63 20.82
CA GLY A 8 -4.25 -7.49 20.21
C GLY A 8 -4.89 -8.60 19.38
N ARG A 9 -4.27 -8.93 18.24
CA ARG A 9 -4.69 -10.05 17.38
C ARG A 9 -3.51 -10.99 17.16
N THR A 10 -3.75 -12.29 17.31
CA THR A 10 -2.75 -13.32 17.01
C THR A 10 -2.88 -13.75 15.56
N ILE A 11 -1.84 -13.49 14.78
CA ILE A 11 -1.71 -13.99 13.41
C ILE A 11 -0.77 -15.20 13.44
N GLN A 12 -1.23 -16.34 12.94
CA GLN A 12 -0.43 -17.56 12.85
C GLN A 12 0.10 -17.68 11.43
N LEU A 13 1.42 -17.54 11.26
CA LEU A 13 2.14 -17.82 10.02
C LEU A 13 2.85 -19.16 10.15
N PHE A 14 2.55 -20.09 9.26
CA PHE A 14 3.11 -21.43 9.23
C PHE A 14 3.86 -21.67 7.93
N LEU A 15 5.15 -21.98 8.02
CA LEU A 15 6.00 -22.33 6.88
C LEU A 15 5.82 -23.82 6.59
N VAL A 16 5.11 -24.15 5.50
CA VAL A 16 4.70 -25.53 5.21
C VAL A 16 5.89 -26.44 4.94
N ASP A 17 6.89 -25.91 4.26
CA ASP A 17 8.15 -26.57 3.90
C ASP A 17 9.34 -26.12 4.76
N GLY A 18 9.06 -25.33 5.82
CA GLY A 18 10.09 -24.73 6.68
C GLY A 18 10.86 -23.57 6.05
N LYS A 19 10.52 -23.12 4.83
CA LYS A 19 11.26 -22.07 4.11
C LYS A 19 10.48 -20.74 4.07
N PRO A 20 11.12 -19.60 4.38
CA PRO A 20 10.45 -18.29 4.30
C PRO A 20 9.94 -17.92 2.91
N ALA A 21 10.64 -18.35 1.86
CA ALA A 21 10.25 -18.13 0.45
C ALA A 21 9.40 -19.27 -0.14
N GLY A 22 9.10 -20.30 0.64
CA GLY A 22 8.31 -21.46 0.24
C GLY A 22 6.81 -21.23 0.39
N LEU A 23 6.07 -22.34 0.46
CA LEU A 23 4.63 -22.31 0.71
C LEU A 23 4.35 -21.91 2.16
N ARG A 24 3.55 -20.86 2.35
CA ARG A 24 3.19 -20.33 3.66
C ARG A 24 1.68 -20.39 3.85
N LYS A 25 1.23 -20.77 5.03
CA LYS A 25 -0.17 -20.71 5.47
C LYS A 25 -0.30 -19.60 6.51
N ALA A 26 -1.30 -18.74 6.37
CA ALA A 26 -1.57 -17.65 7.31
C ALA A 26 -3.04 -17.64 7.73
N SER A 27 -3.31 -17.42 9.02
CA SER A 27 -4.65 -17.24 9.57
C SER A 27 -4.63 -16.32 10.79
N ILE A 28 -5.80 -15.85 11.22
CA ILE A 28 -5.99 -15.11 12.47
C ILE A 28 -6.64 -16.06 13.48
N HIS A 29 -6.16 -16.08 14.73
CA HIS A 29 -6.74 -16.91 15.78
C HIS A 29 -8.24 -16.59 15.96
N GLY A 30 -9.09 -17.61 15.95
CA GLY A 30 -10.55 -17.48 16.06
C GLY A 30 -11.26 -17.07 14.77
N TRP A 31 -10.55 -16.88 13.65
CA TRP A 31 -11.12 -16.59 12.33
C TRP A 31 -11.01 -17.81 11.43
N THR A 32 -12.07 -18.10 10.67
CA THR A 32 -12.13 -19.27 9.78
C THR A 32 -11.36 -19.07 8.47
N GLY A 33 -11.01 -17.83 8.14
CA GLY A 33 -10.25 -17.50 6.93
C GLY A 33 -8.85 -18.10 6.91
N LEU A 34 -8.51 -18.69 5.76
CA LEU A 34 -7.23 -19.30 5.49
C LEU A 34 -6.60 -18.65 4.27
N LEU A 35 -5.34 -18.26 4.41
CA LEU A 35 -4.54 -17.77 3.31
C LEU A 35 -3.39 -18.73 3.04
N PHE A 36 -3.11 -18.99 1.77
CA PHE A 36 -1.87 -19.61 1.35
C PHE A 36 -1.11 -18.70 0.40
N VAL A 37 0.20 -18.60 0.61
CA VAL A 37 1.09 -17.72 -0.14
C VAL A 37 2.24 -18.53 -0.70
N SER A 38 2.52 -18.40 -1.99
CA SER A 38 3.69 -19.02 -2.62
C SER A 38 4.30 -18.08 -3.66
N GLY A 39 5.61 -18.24 -3.88
CA GLY A 39 6.24 -17.79 -5.12
C GLY A 39 5.99 -18.77 -6.27
N ALA A 40 6.55 -18.47 -7.45
CA ALA A 40 6.49 -19.34 -8.61
C ALA A 40 7.05 -20.76 -8.35
N SER A 41 8.12 -20.86 -7.54
CA SER A 41 8.78 -22.13 -7.22
C SER A 41 7.91 -23.12 -6.45
N ALA A 42 7.00 -22.63 -5.60
CA ALA A 42 6.11 -23.44 -4.76
C ALA A 42 4.64 -23.37 -5.24
N PHE A 43 4.38 -22.85 -6.43
CA PHE A 43 3.03 -22.72 -6.99
C PHE A 43 2.35 -24.07 -7.26
N GLY A 44 3.13 -25.08 -7.67
CA GLY A 44 2.64 -26.45 -7.81
C GLY A 44 2.14 -27.02 -6.47
N GLU A 45 2.90 -26.82 -5.40
CA GLU A 45 2.55 -27.25 -4.05
C GLU A 45 1.32 -26.50 -3.51
N LEU A 46 1.24 -25.19 -3.74
CA LEU A 46 0.08 -24.36 -3.41
C LEU A 46 -1.20 -24.95 -4.01
N THR A 47 -1.17 -25.22 -5.30
CA THR A 47 -2.38 -25.63 -6.05
C THR A 47 -2.69 -27.12 -5.97
N ALA A 48 -1.86 -27.91 -5.27
CA ALA A 48 -2.12 -29.31 -4.94
C ALA A 48 -2.85 -29.47 -3.59
N ARG A 49 -3.02 -28.38 -2.83
CA ARG A 49 -3.73 -28.38 -1.55
C ARG A 49 -5.24 -28.56 -1.75
N GLU A 50 -5.83 -29.51 -1.03
CA GLU A 50 -7.29 -29.69 -0.97
C GLU A 50 -8.00 -28.41 -0.51
N GLU A 51 -7.42 -27.68 0.44
CA GLU A 51 -8.00 -26.42 0.91
C GLU A 51 -8.07 -25.37 -0.20
N VAL A 52 -7.12 -25.38 -1.15
CA VAL A 52 -7.06 -24.42 -2.25
C VAL A 52 -8.01 -24.80 -3.40
N ASP A 53 -8.49 -26.04 -3.45
CA ASP A 53 -9.52 -26.45 -4.41
C ASP A 53 -10.93 -25.99 -4.01
N ARG A 54 -11.08 -25.40 -2.82
CA ARG A 54 -12.34 -24.86 -2.32
C ARG A 54 -12.73 -23.55 -3.00
N THR A 55 -13.96 -23.13 -2.71
CA THR A 55 -14.46 -21.83 -3.15
C THR A 55 -13.74 -20.70 -2.43
N GLY A 56 -13.44 -19.62 -3.15
CA GLY A 56 -12.76 -18.47 -2.59
C GLY A 56 -12.25 -17.48 -3.62
N VAL A 57 -11.30 -16.67 -3.18
CA VAL A 57 -10.64 -15.65 -4.01
C VAL A 57 -9.13 -15.88 -4.05
N TYR A 58 -8.49 -15.36 -5.08
CA TYR A 58 -7.05 -15.41 -5.23
C TYR A 58 -6.51 -14.10 -5.78
N ILE A 59 -5.23 -13.89 -5.53
CA ILE A 59 -4.50 -12.68 -5.88
C ILE A 59 -3.17 -13.10 -6.50
N LEU A 60 -2.88 -12.58 -7.68
CA LEU A 60 -1.57 -12.66 -8.32
C LEU A 60 -0.93 -11.29 -8.26
N SER A 61 0.32 -11.22 -7.78
CA SER A 61 1.02 -9.95 -7.59
C SER A 61 2.49 -10.07 -8.00
N GLY A 62 3.04 -8.97 -8.51
CA GLY A 62 4.45 -8.88 -8.87
C GLY A 62 4.80 -7.47 -9.36
N PRO A 63 6.07 -7.22 -9.72
CA PRO A 63 6.49 -5.94 -10.29
C PRO A 63 5.65 -5.58 -11.52
N ASP A 64 5.25 -4.32 -11.63
CA ASP A 64 4.56 -3.84 -12.83
C ASP A 64 5.57 -3.70 -13.99
N PRO A 65 5.39 -4.41 -15.11
CA PRO A 65 6.32 -4.37 -16.23
C PRO A 65 6.31 -3.02 -16.96
N ASP A 66 5.18 -2.30 -16.90
CA ASP A 66 4.99 -1.02 -17.59
C ASP A 66 5.37 0.16 -16.68
N THR A 67 5.34 -0.04 -15.36
CA THR A 67 5.56 1.03 -14.37
C THR A 67 6.58 0.62 -13.30
N PRO A 68 7.88 0.93 -13.51
CA PRO A 68 8.94 0.60 -12.56
C PRO A 68 8.64 1.08 -11.13
N GLY A 69 8.94 0.23 -10.15
CA GLY A 69 8.75 0.53 -8.74
C GLY A 69 7.29 0.45 -8.24
N THR A 70 6.35 0.01 -9.08
CA THR A 70 5.00 -0.36 -8.64
C THR A 70 4.77 -1.85 -8.70
N THR A 71 3.79 -2.29 -7.91
CA THR A 71 3.28 -3.66 -7.95
C THR A 71 2.03 -3.67 -8.80
N ARG A 72 1.94 -4.64 -9.72
CA ARG A 72 0.71 -5.00 -10.42
C ARG A 72 0.01 -6.13 -9.70
N VAL A 73 -1.31 -6.05 -9.60
CA VAL A 73 -2.15 -7.01 -8.90
C VAL A 73 -3.33 -7.43 -9.78
N TYR A 74 -3.60 -8.73 -9.83
CA TYR A 74 -4.82 -9.30 -10.38
C TYR A 74 -5.58 -10.04 -9.28
N ILE A 75 -6.89 -9.82 -9.21
CA ILE A 75 -7.79 -10.44 -8.24
C ILE A 75 -8.81 -11.29 -9.00
N GLY A 76 -9.02 -12.52 -8.57
CA GLY A 76 -10.00 -13.41 -9.17
C GLY A 76 -10.77 -14.22 -8.12
N SER A 77 -11.91 -14.77 -8.52
CA SER A 77 -12.68 -15.75 -7.74
C SER A 77 -12.86 -17.07 -8.47
N GLY A 78 -13.18 -18.12 -7.71
CA GLY A 78 -13.45 -19.45 -8.24
C GLY A 78 -14.20 -20.35 -7.25
N ASN A 79 -15.00 -21.27 -7.78
CA ASN A 79 -15.52 -22.40 -7.01
C ASN A 79 -14.42 -23.42 -6.70
N SER A 80 -13.45 -23.55 -7.63
CA SER A 80 -12.12 -24.10 -7.36
C SER A 80 -11.11 -22.99 -7.56
N VAL A 81 -10.51 -22.53 -6.46
CA VAL A 81 -9.44 -21.53 -6.53
C VAL A 81 -8.20 -22.13 -7.22
N ALA A 82 -7.88 -23.40 -6.95
CA ALA A 82 -6.75 -24.11 -7.55
C ALA A 82 -6.79 -24.13 -9.08
N GLU A 83 -7.96 -24.40 -9.69
CA GLU A 83 -8.12 -24.38 -11.14
C GLU A 83 -8.04 -22.96 -11.70
N ARG A 84 -8.76 -22.03 -11.08
CA ARG A 84 -8.89 -20.65 -11.59
C ARG A 84 -7.59 -19.88 -11.51
N ILE A 85 -6.83 -20.04 -10.43
CA ILE A 85 -5.53 -19.38 -10.29
C ILE A 85 -4.52 -19.89 -11.33
N LYS A 86 -4.50 -21.19 -11.65
CA LYS A 86 -3.67 -21.74 -12.74
C LYS A 86 -4.01 -21.09 -14.08
N GLN A 87 -5.30 -21.00 -14.41
CA GLN A 87 -5.75 -20.38 -15.65
C GLN A 87 -5.37 -18.90 -15.75
N SER A 88 -5.46 -18.16 -14.64
CA SER A 88 -5.08 -16.75 -14.60
C SER A 88 -3.57 -16.54 -14.63
N ALA A 89 -2.80 -17.44 -13.99
CA ALA A 89 -1.34 -17.38 -13.94
C ALA A 89 -0.70 -17.61 -15.31
N VAL A 90 -1.24 -18.51 -16.13
CA VAL A 90 -0.77 -18.74 -17.51
C VAL A 90 -0.96 -17.51 -18.41
N LYS A 91 -1.92 -16.64 -18.10
CA LYS A 91 -2.24 -15.45 -18.91
C LYS A 91 -1.47 -14.21 -18.48
N ARG A 92 -0.62 -14.31 -17.47
CA ARG A 92 0.01 -13.18 -16.79
C ARG A 92 1.44 -13.51 -16.49
N ASP A 93 2.37 -12.83 -17.14
CA ASP A 93 3.79 -13.08 -16.92
C ASP A 93 4.37 -12.20 -15.80
N PHE A 94 3.61 -11.21 -15.30
CA PHE A 94 4.07 -10.26 -14.28
C PHE A 94 4.10 -10.82 -12.86
N TRP A 95 3.38 -11.92 -12.58
CA TRP A 95 3.20 -12.34 -11.19
C TRP A 95 4.44 -13.08 -10.69
N GLU A 96 4.82 -12.76 -9.45
CA GLU A 96 5.89 -13.45 -8.73
C GLU A 96 5.36 -14.12 -7.46
N THR A 97 4.26 -13.59 -6.91
CA THR A 97 3.61 -14.07 -5.70
C THR A 97 2.14 -14.37 -5.97
N ALA A 98 1.73 -15.59 -5.61
CA ALA A 98 0.36 -16.06 -5.62
C ALA A 98 -0.17 -16.17 -4.19
N ILE A 99 -1.37 -15.62 -3.96
CA ILE A 99 -2.09 -15.69 -2.68
C ILE A 99 -3.46 -16.28 -2.96
N THR A 100 -3.87 -17.24 -2.15
CA THR A 100 -5.23 -17.81 -2.17
C THR A 100 -5.90 -17.52 -0.84
N VAL A 101 -7.21 -17.31 -0.87
CA VAL A 101 -8.03 -17.00 0.29
C VAL A 101 -9.29 -17.86 0.23
N THR A 102 -9.50 -18.64 1.28
CA THR A 102 -10.66 -19.53 1.45
C THR A 102 -11.00 -19.63 2.94
N THR A 103 -11.85 -20.57 3.34
CA THR A 103 -12.13 -20.86 4.75
C THR A 103 -11.78 -22.29 5.13
N SER A 104 -11.49 -22.46 6.41
CA SER A 104 -11.16 -23.76 7.02
C SER A 104 -12.34 -24.73 7.06
N ASP A 105 -13.57 -24.21 7.08
CA ASP A 105 -14.84 -24.93 7.14
C ASP A 105 -15.55 -25.10 5.79
N ASP A 106 -15.00 -24.54 4.70
CA ASP A 106 -15.59 -24.58 3.34
C ASP A 106 -16.98 -23.91 3.24
N ASP A 107 -17.23 -22.89 4.05
CA ASP A 107 -18.51 -22.16 4.11
C ASP A 107 -18.65 -21.01 3.08
N LEU A 108 -17.66 -20.84 2.18
CA LEU A 108 -17.77 -19.85 1.10
C LEU A 108 -18.60 -20.39 -0.07
N SER A 109 -19.75 -19.76 -0.32
CA SER A 109 -20.50 -19.98 -1.55
C SER A 109 -19.88 -19.22 -2.72
N LYS A 110 -20.29 -19.56 -3.95
CA LYS A 110 -19.93 -18.79 -5.16
C LYS A 110 -20.30 -17.31 -5.01
N GLY A 111 -21.46 -17.01 -4.43
CA GLY A 111 -21.92 -15.64 -4.17
C GLY A 111 -21.00 -14.90 -3.21
N HIS A 112 -20.53 -15.57 -2.15
CA HIS A 112 -19.54 -15.01 -1.21
C HIS A 112 -18.23 -14.66 -1.93
N ALA A 113 -17.69 -15.59 -2.74
CA ALA A 113 -16.44 -15.37 -3.46
C ALA A 113 -16.54 -14.23 -4.48
N GLU A 114 -17.61 -14.17 -5.26
CA GLU A 114 -17.84 -13.10 -6.24
C GLU A 114 -18.02 -11.74 -5.55
N TYR A 115 -18.65 -11.69 -4.38
CA TYR A 115 -18.78 -10.48 -3.58
C TYR A 115 -17.43 -10.01 -3.03
N LEU A 116 -16.65 -10.92 -2.45
CA LEU A 116 -15.30 -10.63 -1.94
C LEU A 116 -14.38 -10.11 -3.07
N GLU A 117 -14.40 -10.75 -4.25
CA GLU A 117 -13.63 -10.30 -5.41
C GLU A 117 -13.98 -8.85 -5.79
N ALA A 118 -15.27 -8.56 -5.96
CA ALA A 118 -15.73 -7.23 -6.35
C ALA A 118 -15.33 -6.16 -5.30
N ARG A 119 -15.47 -6.48 -4.01
CA ARG A 119 -15.08 -5.59 -2.91
C ARG A 119 -13.58 -5.40 -2.80
N LEU A 120 -12.78 -6.45 -3.01
CA LEU A 120 -11.32 -6.35 -3.03
C LEU A 120 -10.84 -5.48 -4.20
N ILE A 121 -11.43 -5.63 -5.40
CA ILE A 121 -11.14 -4.78 -6.56
C ILE A 121 -11.47 -3.31 -6.24
N GLU A 122 -12.67 -3.04 -5.72
CA GLU A 122 -13.10 -1.69 -5.36
C GLU A 122 -12.17 -1.05 -4.31
N GLN A 123 -11.86 -1.77 -3.23
CA GLN A 123 -11.00 -1.26 -2.16
C GLN A 123 -9.56 -1.03 -2.64
N THR A 124 -9.05 -1.90 -3.51
CA THR A 124 -7.70 -1.75 -4.08
C THR A 124 -7.64 -0.54 -5.01
N ALA A 125 -8.65 -0.35 -5.87
CA ALA A 125 -8.76 0.83 -6.72
C ALA A 125 -8.84 2.11 -5.89
N LYS A 126 -9.65 2.11 -4.83
CA LYS A 126 -9.79 3.24 -3.90
C LYS A 126 -8.51 3.54 -3.14
N ALA A 127 -7.75 2.51 -2.76
CA ALA A 127 -6.48 2.66 -2.05
C ALA A 127 -5.36 3.19 -2.97
N GLY A 128 -5.42 2.90 -4.27
CA GLY A 128 -4.46 3.41 -5.26
C GLY A 128 -3.00 3.05 -4.94
N ARG A 129 -2.76 1.92 -4.27
CA ARG A 129 -1.43 1.45 -3.83
C ARG A 129 -0.70 0.61 -4.89
N VAL A 130 -1.46 0.03 -5.80
CA VAL A 130 -1.00 -0.93 -6.82
C VAL A 130 -1.72 -0.68 -8.13
N THR A 131 -1.14 -1.11 -9.25
CA THR A 131 -1.82 -1.14 -10.54
C THR A 131 -2.73 -2.37 -10.58
N LEU A 132 -4.02 -2.18 -10.86
CA LEU A 132 -4.94 -3.30 -11.06
C LEU A 132 -4.90 -3.79 -12.51
N ASP A 133 -4.68 -5.09 -12.69
CA ASP A 133 -4.77 -5.76 -13.99
C ASP A 133 -6.21 -6.14 -14.36
N ASN A 134 -7.14 -6.08 -13.41
CA ASN A 134 -8.55 -6.32 -13.65
C ASN A 134 -9.12 -5.29 -14.66
N GLY A 135 -9.28 -5.70 -15.92
CA GLY A 135 -9.81 -4.83 -16.99
C GLY A 135 -11.28 -4.44 -16.84
N THR A 136 -11.99 -4.98 -15.85
CA THR A 136 -13.37 -4.61 -15.51
C THR A 136 -13.55 -4.64 -14.00
N SER A 137 -14.35 -3.71 -13.47
CA SER A 137 -14.79 -3.72 -12.08
C SER A 137 -16.17 -4.40 -12.01
N PRO A 138 -16.30 -5.56 -11.34
CA PRO A 138 -17.58 -6.23 -11.28
C PRO A 138 -18.62 -5.45 -10.47
N ASP A 139 -19.82 -5.28 -11.01
CA ASP A 139 -20.91 -4.56 -10.35
C ASP A 139 -21.37 -5.30 -9.08
N ILE A 140 -21.18 -4.66 -7.92
CA ILE A 140 -21.57 -5.19 -6.60
C ILE A 140 -23.09 -5.24 -6.47
N GLY A 141 -23.82 -4.26 -7.03
CA GLY A 141 -25.28 -4.20 -6.96
C GLY A 141 -25.98 -5.35 -7.68
N ARG A 142 -25.29 -6.00 -8.63
CA ARG A 142 -25.76 -7.21 -9.32
C ARG A 142 -25.48 -8.50 -8.54
N ARG A 143 -24.61 -8.46 -7.54
CA ARG A 143 -24.28 -9.59 -6.66
C ARG A 143 -25.18 -9.54 -5.43
N ARG A 144 -26.38 -10.08 -5.58
CA ARG A 144 -27.36 -10.09 -4.48
C ARG A 144 -26.97 -11.15 -3.46
N LEU A 145 -26.54 -10.69 -2.28
CA LEU A 145 -26.40 -11.49 -1.08
C LEU A 145 -27.44 -11.02 -0.04
N PRO A 146 -27.95 -11.93 0.81
CA PRO A 146 -28.69 -11.56 2.02
C PRO A 146 -27.89 -10.58 2.89
N GLU A 147 -28.59 -9.74 3.65
CA GLU A 147 -27.98 -8.74 4.53
C GLU A 147 -26.98 -9.35 5.52
N ALA A 148 -27.33 -10.51 6.10
CA ALA A 148 -26.46 -11.23 7.02
C ALA A 148 -25.13 -11.67 6.36
N ASP A 149 -25.20 -12.19 5.13
CA ASP A 149 -24.01 -12.63 4.38
C ASP A 149 -23.14 -11.43 3.98
N VAL A 150 -23.75 -10.31 3.62
CA VAL A 150 -23.03 -9.05 3.37
C VAL A 150 -22.26 -8.62 4.62
N ALA A 151 -22.91 -8.60 5.78
CA ALA A 151 -22.26 -8.24 7.04
C ALA A 151 -21.08 -9.17 7.38
N ASN A 152 -21.27 -10.49 7.20
CA ASN A 152 -20.23 -11.49 7.39
C ASN A 152 -19.04 -11.28 6.43
N MET A 153 -19.30 -10.98 5.16
CA MET A 153 -18.26 -10.71 4.16
C MET A 153 -17.49 -9.41 4.43
N GLU A 154 -18.15 -8.35 4.92
CA GLU A 154 -17.46 -7.13 5.34
C GLU A 154 -16.58 -7.34 6.59
N GLN A 155 -17.02 -8.19 7.52
CA GLN A 155 -16.18 -8.62 8.64
C GLN A 155 -14.99 -9.46 8.15
N PHE A 156 -15.20 -10.37 7.19
CA PHE A 156 -14.13 -11.14 6.56
C PHE A 156 -13.09 -10.24 5.87
N LEU A 157 -13.55 -9.20 5.14
CA LEU A 157 -12.70 -8.20 4.51
C LEU A 157 -11.88 -7.41 5.54
N THR A 158 -12.45 -7.09 6.70
CA THR A 158 -11.72 -6.43 7.78
C THR A 158 -10.53 -7.27 8.26
N SER A 159 -10.69 -8.59 8.38
CA SER A 159 -9.58 -9.50 8.66
C SER A 159 -8.54 -9.55 7.54
N LEU A 160 -8.98 -9.52 6.27
CA LEU A 160 -8.07 -9.46 5.11
C LEU A 160 -7.20 -8.20 5.10
N ARG A 161 -7.77 -7.04 5.44
CA ARG A 161 -7.01 -5.77 5.55
C ARG A 161 -5.88 -5.83 6.58
N ILE A 162 -6.00 -6.69 7.59
CA ILE A 162 -4.99 -6.87 8.64
C ILE A 162 -3.92 -7.87 8.21
N ILE A 163 -4.32 -9.02 7.69
CA ILE A 163 -3.39 -10.11 7.38
C ILE A 163 -2.62 -9.92 6.08
N LEU A 164 -3.20 -9.29 5.04
CA LEU A 164 -2.55 -9.09 3.75
C LEU A 164 -1.24 -8.27 3.85
N PRO A 165 -1.19 -7.14 4.59
CA PRO A 165 0.06 -6.43 4.84
C PRO A 165 1.14 -7.28 5.53
N VAL A 166 0.74 -8.16 6.46
CA VAL A 166 1.67 -9.00 7.24
C VAL A 166 2.34 -10.05 6.36
N ILE A 167 1.64 -10.54 5.33
CA ILE A 167 2.22 -11.46 4.33
C ILE A 167 2.90 -10.73 3.16
N GLY A 168 3.04 -9.40 3.23
CA GLY A 168 3.79 -8.58 2.29
C GLY A 168 2.98 -7.89 1.19
N LEU A 169 1.64 -7.93 1.25
CA LEU A 169 0.78 -7.27 0.25
C LEU A 169 -0.10 -6.18 0.87
N GLY A 170 0.38 -4.93 0.82
CA GLY A 170 -0.31 -3.76 1.38
C GLY A 170 -1.40 -3.14 0.50
N MET A 171 -1.97 -3.88 -0.45
CA MET A 171 -2.86 -3.32 -1.50
C MET A 171 -4.13 -2.64 -0.98
N LEU A 172 -4.61 -3.03 0.22
CA LEU A 172 -5.82 -2.49 0.83
C LEU A 172 -5.55 -1.39 1.86
N LYS A 173 -4.30 -1.01 2.10
CA LYS A 173 -3.98 0.03 3.08
C LYS A 173 -4.55 1.37 2.61
N PRO A 174 -5.38 2.05 3.42
CA PRO A 174 -5.88 3.38 3.07
C PRO A 174 -4.72 4.32 2.81
N GLN A 175 -4.89 5.29 1.91
CA GLN A 175 -3.89 6.34 1.74
C GLN A 175 -3.84 7.21 3.00
N PRO A 176 -2.67 7.77 3.35
CA PRO A 176 -2.54 8.76 4.40
C PRO A 176 -3.62 9.85 4.28
N LYS A 177 -4.11 10.33 5.43
CA LYS A 177 -5.10 11.41 5.54
C LYS A 177 -4.60 12.67 4.85
N ALA A 178 -3.31 12.99 4.95
CA ALA A 178 -2.70 14.07 4.18
C ALA A 178 -2.92 13.94 2.67
N ILE A 179 -3.06 12.72 2.14
CA ILE A 179 -3.38 12.44 0.73
C ILE A 179 -4.89 12.51 0.45
N SER A 180 -5.70 12.06 1.41
CA SER A 180 -7.16 12.02 1.31
C SER A 180 -7.86 13.36 1.63
N ALA A 181 -7.15 14.35 2.16
CA ALA A 181 -7.72 15.62 2.68
C ALA A 181 -8.38 16.55 1.64
N LYS A 182 -8.43 16.18 0.35
CA LYS A 182 -9.16 16.93 -0.68
C LYS A 182 -10.70 16.78 -0.62
N ALA A 183 -11.27 16.07 0.37
CA ALA A 183 -12.71 15.74 0.38
C ALA A 183 -13.58 16.37 1.50
N SER A 184 -13.07 17.19 2.44
CA SER A 184 -13.97 17.92 3.36
C SER A 184 -13.31 19.11 4.06
N PRO A 185 -13.94 20.30 4.09
CA PRO A 185 -13.48 21.47 4.85
C PRO A 185 -13.74 21.35 6.37
N THR A 186 -14.19 20.18 6.86
CA THR A 186 -14.62 19.96 8.25
C THR A 186 -13.84 18.86 8.97
N SER A 187 -12.80 18.30 8.36
CA SER A 187 -11.90 17.40 9.08
C SER A 187 -11.09 18.21 10.10
N PRO A 188 -10.92 17.72 11.36
CA PRO A 188 -9.99 18.35 12.28
C PRO A 188 -8.65 18.43 11.57
N SER A 189 -8.14 19.65 11.43
CA SER A 189 -6.98 19.99 10.63
C SER A 189 -5.79 19.08 10.94
N VAL A 190 -4.87 18.99 9.98
CA VAL A 190 -3.47 18.54 10.12
C VAL A 190 -2.69 19.39 11.17
N SER A 191 -3.37 20.01 12.13
CA SER A 191 -2.85 20.91 13.16
C SER A 191 -2.25 20.19 14.36
N ASN A 192 -2.59 18.92 14.58
CA ASN A 192 -2.09 18.15 15.72
C ASN A 192 -0.96 17.17 15.39
N GLU A 193 -0.64 16.99 14.11
CA GLU A 193 0.49 16.15 13.69
C GLU A 193 1.74 16.99 13.50
N VAL A 194 2.88 16.47 13.95
CA VAL A 194 4.17 17.14 13.82
C VAL A 194 4.51 17.25 12.34
N GLN A 195 4.57 18.48 11.83
CA GLN A 195 5.00 18.75 10.47
C GLN A 195 6.52 18.86 10.41
N PHE A 196 7.08 18.36 9.32
CA PHE A 196 8.48 18.50 8.96
C PHE A 196 8.64 19.46 7.79
N GLU A 197 9.77 20.14 7.70
CA GLU A 197 10.10 21.05 6.62
C GLU A 197 11.54 20.87 6.14
N ILE A 198 11.74 21.10 4.84
CA ILE A 198 13.05 21.37 4.24
C ILE A 198 13.07 22.83 3.83
N ARG A 199 14.13 23.54 4.23
CA ARG A 199 14.45 24.89 3.74
C ARG A 199 15.88 24.86 3.19
N HIS A 200 15.99 24.83 1.87
CA HIS A 200 17.29 24.73 1.21
C HIS A 200 17.80 26.11 0.75
N LYS A 201 19.13 26.27 0.66
CA LYS A 201 19.79 27.52 0.20
C LYS A 201 19.42 27.94 -1.23
N SER A 202 18.93 27.00 -2.04
CA SER A 202 18.37 27.29 -3.38
C SER A 202 17.01 27.99 -3.32
N GLY A 203 16.45 28.19 -2.13
CA GLY A 203 15.11 28.75 -1.92
C GLY A 203 13.98 27.74 -2.07
N VAL A 204 14.26 26.44 -2.25
CA VAL A 204 13.23 25.39 -2.22
C VAL A 204 12.72 25.17 -0.81
N LYS A 205 11.40 25.07 -0.70
CA LYS A 205 10.67 24.81 0.54
C LYS A 205 9.72 23.65 0.34
N ALA A 206 9.83 22.64 1.19
CA ALA A 206 8.92 21.51 1.20
C ALA A 206 8.43 21.25 2.62
N THR A 207 7.20 20.75 2.74
CA THR A 207 6.60 20.36 4.02
C THR A 207 6.09 18.93 3.94
N ALA A 208 6.22 18.18 5.03
CA ALA A 208 5.82 16.79 5.10
C ALA A 208 5.22 16.44 6.47
N VAL A 209 4.52 15.31 6.53
CA VAL A 209 4.03 14.68 7.76
C VAL A 209 4.39 13.20 7.76
N GLU A 210 4.48 12.60 8.94
CA GLU A 210 4.60 11.15 9.10
C GLU A 210 3.26 10.59 9.58
N GLU A 211 2.66 9.71 8.77
CA GLU A 211 1.37 9.07 9.07
C GLU A 211 1.49 7.56 8.83
N ASP A 212 1.12 6.73 9.82
CA ASP A 212 1.12 5.26 9.74
C ASP A 212 2.44 4.63 9.22
N GLY A 213 3.58 5.25 9.56
CA GLY A 213 4.92 4.81 9.13
C GLY A 213 5.30 5.22 7.70
N GLU A 214 4.49 6.08 7.07
CA GLU A 214 4.74 6.66 5.76
C GLU A 214 5.13 8.12 5.86
N PHE A 215 6.03 8.56 4.98
CA PHE A 215 6.50 9.94 4.95
C PHE A 215 5.85 10.69 3.78
N VAL A 216 4.89 11.56 4.07
CA VAL A 216 4.04 12.21 3.07
C VAL A 216 4.48 13.66 2.85
N VAL A 217 4.92 13.97 1.64
CA VAL A 217 5.18 15.37 1.24
C VAL A 217 3.86 16.01 0.82
N LEU A 218 3.57 17.18 1.38
CA LEU A 218 2.30 17.87 1.22
C LEU A 218 2.22 18.63 -0.11
N GLU A 219 0.99 18.81 -0.61
CA GLU A 219 0.70 19.68 -1.75
C GLU A 219 1.23 21.10 -1.55
N GLY A 220 1.71 21.71 -2.63
CA GLY A 220 2.35 23.03 -2.61
C GLY A 220 3.82 23.01 -2.23
N SER A 221 4.36 21.88 -1.76
CA SER A 221 5.80 21.72 -1.56
C SER A 221 6.56 21.89 -2.89
N GLU A 222 7.75 22.47 -2.81
CA GLU A 222 8.63 22.69 -3.96
C GLU A 222 9.70 21.59 -4.05
N ALA A 223 10.14 21.29 -5.27
CA ALA A 223 11.26 20.41 -5.55
C ALA A 223 12.21 21.07 -6.57
N LEU A 224 13.50 20.77 -6.49
CA LEU A 224 14.48 21.20 -7.49
C LEU A 224 14.39 20.35 -8.76
N THR A 225 14.81 20.89 -9.90
CA THR A 225 15.09 20.16 -11.13
C THR A 225 16.35 20.68 -11.82
N ASP A 226 16.92 19.83 -12.67
CA ASP A 226 18.08 20.11 -13.53
C ASP A 226 19.38 20.46 -12.79
N MET A 227 19.59 19.88 -11.59
CA MET A 227 20.85 20.07 -10.86
C MET A 227 22.03 19.23 -11.40
N GLY A 228 21.87 18.58 -12.56
CA GLY A 228 22.96 17.91 -13.29
C GLY A 228 23.55 16.66 -12.63
N TYR A 229 22.89 16.08 -11.62
CA TYR A 229 23.37 14.87 -10.95
C TYR A 229 22.85 13.60 -11.63
N VAL A 230 23.68 13.07 -12.54
CA VAL A 230 23.39 11.99 -13.52
C VAL A 230 23.24 10.58 -12.90
N GLN A 231 23.37 10.40 -11.59
CA GLN A 231 23.10 9.09 -10.96
C GLN A 231 22.40 9.24 -9.62
N GLN A 232 21.06 9.21 -9.65
CA GLN A 232 20.25 9.08 -8.45
C GLN A 232 19.47 7.79 -8.48
N SER A 233 19.49 7.08 -7.34
CA SER A 233 18.64 5.92 -7.10
C SER A 233 17.14 6.24 -7.22
N TYR A 234 16.78 7.54 -7.21
CA TYR A 234 15.40 8.04 -7.27
C TYR A 234 15.07 8.83 -8.55
N GLY A 235 15.94 8.84 -9.56
CA GLY A 235 15.69 9.55 -10.83
C GLY A 235 14.42 9.08 -11.53
N GLY A 236 14.27 7.76 -11.72
CA GLY A 236 13.06 7.18 -12.32
C GLY A 236 11.79 7.43 -11.51
N LEU A 237 11.89 7.53 -10.18
CA LEU A 237 10.75 7.91 -9.33
C LEU A 237 10.32 9.35 -9.65
N LYS A 238 11.26 10.29 -9.78
CA LYS A 238 10.94 11.68 -10.06
C LYS A 238 10.31 11.87 -11.44
N GLU A 239 10.85 11.23 -12.47
CA GLU A 239 10.27 11.24 -13.83
C GLU A 239 8.83 10.73 -13.81
N LYS A 240 8.58 9.65 -13.07
CA LYS A 240 7.23 9.14 -12.87
C LYS A 240 6.31 10.15 -12.18
N LEU A 241 6.77 10.81 -11.11
CA LEU A 241 5.96 11.83 -10.43
C LEU A 241 5.58 12.98 -11.36
N ILE A 242 6.44 13.33 -12.32
CA ILE A 242 6.14 14.32 -13.35
C ILE A 242 5.09 13.76 -14.33
N ALA A 243 5.27 12.53 -14.81
CA ALA A 243 4.33 11.87 -15.72
C ALA A 243 2.92 11.71 -15.10
N ASP A 244 2.84 11.38 -13.81
CA ASP A 244 1.59 11.20 -13.05
C ASP A 244 0.94 12.53 -12.62
N GLY A 245 1.52 13.66 -13.02
CA GLY A 245 1.08 15.01 -12.65
C GLY A 245 1.15 15.29 -11.15
N VAL A 246 1.94 14.50 -10.39
CA VAL A 246 2.22 14.75 -8.97
C VAL A 246 3.14 15.96 -8.85
N LEU A 247 4.21 16.01 -9.66
CA LEU A 247 5.11 17.13 -9.78
C LEU A 247 4.80 17.89 -11.07
N VAL A 248 4.55 19.19 -10.96
CA VAL A 248 4.29 20.06 -12.11
C VAL A 248 5.30 21.21 -12.13
N PRO A 249 5.68 21.71 -13.32
CA PRO A 249 6.51 22.91 -13.44
C PRO A 249 5.90 24.07 -12.66
N GLN A 250 6.73 24.77 -11.88
CA GLN A 250 6.31 25.98 -11.20
C GLN A 250 6.54 27.17 -12.14
N GLU A 251 5.48 27.90 -12.48
CA GLU A 251 5.58 29.15 -13.24
C GLU A 251 6.38 30.18 -12.43
N THR A 252 7.68 30.23 -12.70
CA THR A 252 8.60 31.23 -12.18
C THR A 252 9.33 31.87 -13.35
N PRO A 253 9.83 33.12 -13.21
CA PRO A 253 10.61 33.76 -14.27
C PRO A 253 11.73 32.82 -14.72
N ALA A 254 11.92 32.72 -16.04
CA ALA A 254 12.83 31.77 -16.69
C ALA A 254 14.18 31.67 -15.96
N GLY A 255 14.52 30.47 -15.45
CA GLY A 255 15.85 30.17 -14.93
C GLY A 255 15.94 29.50 -13.56
N THR A 256 14.86 29.39 -12.78
CA THR A 256 14.87 28.58 -11.55
C THR A 256 14.19 27.24 -11.80
N GLY A 257 14.97 26.19 -12.04
CA GLY A 257 14.49 24.80 -12.20
C GLY A 257 13.78 24.30 -10.95
N LYS A 258 12.49 24.64 -10.82
CA LYS A 258 11.63 24.25 -9.71
C LYS A 258 10.37 23.56 -10.20
N LEU A 259 9.99 22.51 -9.49
CA LEU A 259 8.73 21.79 -9.60
C LEU A 259 7.91 22.02 -8.34
N ARG A 260 6.61 21.81 -8.42
CA ARG A 260 5.68 21.87 -7.28
C ARG A 260 4.88 20.59 -7.20
N PHE A 261 4.68 20.08 -5.98
CA PHE A 261 3.74 19.00 -5.71
C PHE A 261 2.31 19.51 -5.91
N ALA A 262 1.64 19.10 -6.98
CA ALA A 262 0.24 19.43 -7.29
C ALA A 262 -0.77 18.63 -6.45
N LYS A 263 -0.31 17.52 -5.87
CA LYS A 263 -1.02 16.70 -4.90
C LYS A 263 -0.01 16.13 -3.90
N PRO A 264 -0.43 15.84 -2.65
CA PRO A 264 0.43 15.20 -1.67
C PRO A 264 0.88 13.80 -2.15
N TRP A 265 2.05 13.35 -1.69
CA TRP A 265 2.63 12.07 -2.12
C TRP A 265 3.34 11.34 -0.97
N SER A 266 3.06 10.04 -0.83
CA SER A 266 3.71 9.16 0.14
C SER A 266 5.02 8.60 -0.40
N PHE A 267 6.09 8.78 0.34
CA PHE A 267 7.39 8.16 0.07
C PHE A 267 7.64 6.99 1.00
N SER A 268 8.34 5.98 0.47
CA SER A 268 8.78 4.80 1.22
C SER A 268 9.80 5.11 2.34
N SER A 269 10.41 6.30 2.32
CA SER A 269 11.28 6.77 3.40
C SER A 269 11.45 8.30 3.37
N PRO A 270 11.84 8.92 4.50
CA PRO A 270 12.22 10.33 4.55
C PRO A 270 13.37 10.68 3.59
N SER A 271 14.30 9.74 3.37
CA SER A 271 15.44 9.93 2.46
C SER A 271 15.01 9.94 1.00
N ALA A 272 14.07 9.09 0.59
CA ALA A 272 13.48 9.13 -0.74
C ALA A 272 12.78 10.48 -0.99
N ALA A 273 12.01 10.96 -0.01
CA ALA A 273 11.35 12.26 -0.07
C ALA A 273 12.36 13.41 -0.20
N ALA A 274 13.39 13.42 0.64
CA ALA A 274 14.43 14.46 0.59
C ALA A 274 15.21 14.43 -0.73
N ALA A 275 15.48 13.23 -1.27
CA ALA A 275 16.21 13.09 -2.52
C ALA A 275 15.44 13.69 -3.71
N VAL A 276 14.13 13.43 -3.78
CA VAL A 276 13.26 14.02 -4.82
C VAL A 276 13.12 15.54 -4.66
N VAL A 277 12.94 16.03 -3.43
CA VAL A 277 12.82 17.47 -3.15
C VAL A 277 14.10 18.24 -3.49
N LEU A 278 15.26 17.70 -3.11
CA LEU A 278 16.55 18.38 -3.27
C LEU A 278 17.27 18.06 -4.58
N ASP A 279 16.72 17.15 -5.37
CA ASP A 279 17.31 16.65 -6.61
C ASP A 279 18.76 16.18 -6.41
N ARG A 280 19.02 15.47 -5.30
CA ARG A 280 20.31 14.84 -4.98
C ARG A 280 20.13 13.71 -3.96
N ASN A 281 21.03 12.74 -3.93
CA ASN A 281 21.08 11.79 -2.82
C ASN A 281 21.21 12.55 -1.49
N SER A 282 20.27 12.31 -0.59
CA SER A 282 20.27 12.99 0.69
C SER A 282 19.77 12.10 1.83
N ASN A 283 20.32 12.35 3.02
CA ASN A 283 19.88 11.69 4.24
C ASN A 283 18.68 12.45 4.81
N GLY A 284 17.48 11.94 4.53
CA GLY A 284 16.24 12.59 4.95
C GLY A 284 16.14 12.79 6.45
N ARG A 285 16.77 11.92 7.26
CA ARG A 285 16.73 12.06 8.73
C ARG A 285 17.41 13.33 9.24
N LEU A 286 18.32 13.90 8.46
CA LEU A 286 19.03 15.14 8.79
C LEU A 286 18.50 16.37 8.03
N GLU A 287 18.00 16.18 6.81
CA GLU A 287 17.46 17.28 6.00
C GLU A 287 16.10 17.75 6.48
N TRP A 288 15.21 16.82 6.83
CA TRP A 288 13.89 17.16 7.36
C TRP A 288 14.03 17.67 8.79
N LYS A 289 13.45 18.84 9.07
CA LYS A 289 13.42 19.46 10.40
C LYS A 289 12.00 19.65 10.87
N VAL A 290 11.77 19.59 12.18
CA VAL A 290 10.45 19.91 12.74
C VAL A 290 10.11 21.37 12.37
N LYS A 291 8.94 21.58 11.77
CA LYS A 291 8.50 22.89 11.30
C LYS A 291 8.47 23.88 12.46
N GLY A 292 9.18 24.99 12.32
CA GLY A 292 9.29 26.01 13.38
C GLY A 292 10.31 25.70 14.47
N ALA A 293 11.07 24.60 14.35
CA ALA A 293 12.17 24.26 15.25
C ALA A 293 13.46 23.95 14.45
N SER A 294 14.61 23.99 15.13
CA SER A 294 15.89 23.57 14.53
C SER A 294 16.16 22.07 14.68
N GLN A 295 15.26 21.34 15.34
CA GLN A 295 15.37 19.91 15.59
C GLN A 295 15.22 19.12 14.28
N THR A 296 16.17 18.22 14.01
CA THR A 296 16.08 17.32 12.84
C THR A 296 15.05 16.23 13.08
N TYR A 297 14.59 15.59 12.01
CA TYR A 297 13.71 14.42 12.08
C TYR A 297 14.36 13.30 12.92
N HIS A 298 15.66 13.06 12.74
CA HIS A 298 16.43 12.13 13.55
C HIS A 298 16.32 12.41 15.05
N ASP A 299 16.60 13.65 15.46
CA ASP A 299 16.62 14.03 16.87
C ASP A 299 15.20 14.03 17.46
N TRP A 300 14.20 14.34 16.64
CA TRP A 300 12.80 14.22 17.03
C TRP A 300 12.42 12.77 17.29
N GLN A 301 12.78 11.83 16.39
CA GLN A 301 12.54 10.39 16.59
C GLN A 301 13.19 9.88 17.87
N GLN A 302 14.45 10.27 18.13
CA GLN A 302 15.15 9.89 19.36
C GLN A 302 14.46 10.44 20.62
N ALA A 303 14.01 11.70 20.58
CA ALA A 303 13.28 12.31 21.69
C ALA A 303 11.92 11.63 21.93
N GLN A 304 11.23 11.18 20.88
CA GLN A 304 9.98 10.42 21.03
C GLN A 304 10.24 9.04 21.63
N ALA A 305 11.27 8.32 21.19
CA ALA A 305 11.65 7.03 21.76
C ALA A 305 11.98 7.15 23.25
N ALA A 306 12.77 8.15 23.66
CA ALA A 306 13.10 8.39 25.07
C ALA A 306 11.89 8.76 25.93
N LYS A 307 10.89 9.47 25.38
CA LYS A 307 9.63 9.76 26.07
C LYS A 307 8.77 8.52 26.27
N GLN A 308 8.80 7.57 25.33
CA GLN A 308 8.08 6.31 25.45
C GLN A 308 8.75 5.36 26.46
N GLU A 309 10.07 5.41 26.62
CA GLU A 309 10.80 4.62 27.64
C GLU A 309 10.59 5.14 29.08
N SER A 310 10.17 6.40 29.23
CA SER A 310 9.97 7.05 30.54
C SER A 310 8.51 7.12 30.99
N ALA A 311 7.57 6.62 30.19
CA ALA A 311 6.14 6.55 30.45
C ALA A 311 5.70 5.13 30.82
#